data_AF-A0AB35KBQ6-F1
#
_entry.id   AF-A0AB35KBQ6-F1
#
_cell.length_a   1.000
_cell.length_b   1.000
_cell.length_c   1.000
_cell.angle_alpha   90.00
_cell.angle_beta   90.00
_cell.angle_gamma   90.00
#
_symmetry.space_group_name_H-M   'P 1'
#
loop_
_entity.id
_entity.type
_entity.pdbx_description
1 polymer ?
#
loop_
_entity_poly.entity_id
_entity_poly.type
_entity_poly.pdbx_seq_one_letter_code
_entity_poly.pdbx_strand_id
1 'polypeptide(L)'
;MKSINILKDSIGNFEILNYEEQNSEYEGMVIQLASNNKIVRSRLAKKTPKKDGYFVAFWEKDSQNVNHPFSELDSIEVLAILINAEDKRGIFLIPKEVAVKNRILSNENQKGKMAMRFYPSWCKNLNSTAQKTQSWQLNYFKEY
;
A
#
# COMPACT_ATOMS: atom_id res chain seq x y z
N MET A 1 -11.98 -11.44 -3.79
CA MET A 1 -11.01 -10.71 -2.93
C MET A 1 -11.75 -9.62 -2.19
N LYS A 2 -11.41 -9.41 -0.91
CA LYS A 2 -12.07 -8.39 -0.06
C LYS A 2 -11.76 -6.97 -0.53
N SER A 3 -10.58 -6.77 -1.12
CA SER A 3 -10.09 -5.50 -1.66
C SER A 3 -10.92 -4.92 -2.81
N ILE A 4 -11.52 -5.75 -3.67
CA ILE A 4 -12.20 -5.27 -4.91
C ILE A 4 -13.33 -4.30 -4.59
N ASN A 5 -14.20 -4.62 -3.64
CA ASN A 5 -15.34 -3.76 -3.31
C ASN A 5 -14.88 -2.42 -2.74
N ILE A 6 -13.91 -2.46 -1.80
CA ILE A 6 -13.32 -1.25 -1.24
C ILE A 6 -12.67 -0.41 -2.34
N LEU A 7 -11.91 -1.00 -3.27
CA LEU A 7 -11.34 -0.28 -4.40
C LEU A 7 -12.42 0.39 -5.25
N LYS A 8 -13.49 -0.32 -5.63
CA LYS A 8 -14.58 0.26 -6.44
C LYS A 8 -15.22 1.46 -5.75
N ASP A 9 -15.51 1.32 -4.46
CA ASP A 9 -16.09 2.41 -3.64
C ASP A 9 -15.11 3.59 -3.47
N SER A 10 -13.80 3.31 -3.52
CA SER A 10 -12.75 4.27 -3.21
C SER A 10 -12.28 5.10 -4.39
N ILE A 11 -11.98 4.43 -5.50
CA ILE A 11 -11.28 4.98 -6.66
C ILE A 11 -12.05 4.79 -7.97
N GLY A 12 -13.28 4.25 -7.90
CA GLY A 12 -14.18 4.09 -9.05
C GLY A 12 -13.89 2.84 -9.88
N ASN A 13 -14.26 2.90 -11.15
CA ASN A 13 -14.07 1.80 -12.10
C ASN A 13 -12.59 1.64 -12.49
N PHE A 14 -12.14 0.40 -12.58
CA PHE A 14 -10.79 0.03 -12.98
C PHE A 14 -10.78 -1.30 -13.72
N GLU A 15 -9.74 -1.52 -14.50
CA GLU A 15 -9.38 -2.82 -15.06
C GLU A 15 -8.28 -3.45 -14.19
N ILE A 16 -8.35 -4.76 -13.99
CA ILE A 16 -7.27 -5.51 -13.32
C ILE A 16 -6.30 -5.98 -14.39
N LEU A 17 -5.09 -5.42 -14.37
CA LEU A 17 -4.04 -5.78 -15.32
C LEU A 17 -3.28 -7.03 -14.88
N ASN A 18 -3.08 -7.20 -13.58
CA ASN A 18 -2.33 -8.33 -13.04
C ASN A 18 -2.70 -8.66 -11.59
N TYR A 19 -2.68 -9.95 -11.24
CA TYR A 19 -2.66 -10.45 -9.87
C TYR A 19 -1.22 -10.82 -9.49
N GLU A 20 -0.73 -10.28 -8.38
CA GLU A 20 0.67 -10.43 -8.01
C GLU A 20 0.89 -11.61 -7.06
N GLU A 21 1.31 -12.75 -7.61
CA GLU A 21 1.51 -14.00 -6.87
C GLU A 21 2.44 -13.85 -5.66
N GLN A 22 3.56 -13.13 -5.82
CA GLN A 22 4.56 -12.91 -4.76
C GLN A 22 3.99 -12.17 -3.53
N ASN A 23 2.90 -11.41 -3.71
CA ASN A 23 2.21 -10.67 -2.64
C ASN A 23 0.74 -11.09 -2.51
N SER A 24 0.38 -12.29 -2.98
CA SER A 24 -0.98 -12.82 -2.99
C SER A 24 -1.61 -12.90 -1.59
N GLU A 25 -0.79 -13.15 -0.56
CA GLU A 25 -1.24 -13.11 0.84
C GLU A 25 -1.87 -11.77 1.22
N TYR A 26 -1.47 -10.66 0.57
CA TYR A 26 -1.98 -9.31 0.78
C TYR A 26 -2.86 -8.86 -0.40
N GLU A 27 -3.49 -9.79 -1.12
CA GLU A 27 -4.35 -9.52 -2.28
C GLU A 27 -3.69 -8.56 -3.29
N GLY A 28 -2.41 -8.79 -3.60
CA GLY A 28 -1.64 -7.92 -4.50
C GLY A 28 -2.22 -7.85 -5.91
N MET A 29 -2.50 -6.63 -6.38
CA MET A 29 -3.00 -6.38 -7.74
C MET A 29 -2.35 -5.16 -8.37
N VAL A 30 -2.17 -5.20 -9.69
CA VAL A 30 -1.95 -4.01 -10.53
C VAL A 30 -3.24 -3.73 -11.28
N ILE A 31 -3.75 -2.51 -11.15
CA ILE A 31 -5.00 -2.07 -11.77
C ILE A 31 -4.78 -0.76 -12.54
N GLN A 32 -5.60 -0.53 -13.55
CA GLN A 32 -5.64 0.72 -14.30
C GLN A 32 -6.97 1.42 -14.06
N LEU A 33 -6.92 2.69 -13.65
CA LEU A 33 -8.11 3.49 -13.44
C LEU A 33 -8.78 3.89 -14.75
N ALA A 34 -10.07 3.64 -14.90
CA ALA A 34 -10.81 4.01 -16.11
C ALA A 34 -10.95 5.54 -16.29
N SER A 35 -10.82 6.31 -15.20
CA SER A 35 -11.04 7.76 -15.22
C SER A 35 -9.85 8.56 -15.78
N ASN A 36 -8.63 8.04 -15.65
CA ASN A 36 -7.41 8.77 -16.01
C ASN A 36 -6.24 7.86 -16.43
N ASN A 37 -6.50 6.57 -16.66
CA ASN A 37 -5.54 5.56 -17.05
C ASN A 37 -4.37 5.34 -16.09
N LYS A 38 -4.46 5.86 -14.86
CA LYS A 38 -3.37 5.73 -13.89
C LYS A 38 -3.17 4.30 -13.44
N ILE A 39 -1.90 3.90 -13.32
CA ILE A 39 -1.52 2.58 -12.81
C ILE A 39 -1.42 2.61 -11.29
N VAL A 40 -2.22 1.77 -10.65
CA VAL A 40 -2.28 1.61 -9.19
C VAL A 40 -1.85 0.20 -8.82
N ARG A 41 -0.87 0.08 -7.93
CA ARG A 41 -0.50 -1.20 -7.30
C ARG A 41 -1.18 -1.24 -5.94
N SER A 42 -1.98 -2.26 -5.66
CA SER A 42 -2.84 -2.31 -4.46
C SER A 42 -2.53 -3.51 -3.57
N ARG A 43 -2.76 -3.35 -2.26
CA ARG A 43 -2.58 -4.39 -1.24
C ARG A 43 -3.66 -4.28 -0.17
N LEU A 44 -4.12 -5.40 0.37
CA LEU A 44 -4.92 -5.48 1.59
C LEU A 44 -4.02 -5.73 2.81
N ALA A 45 -3.85 -4.72 3.65
CA ALA A 45 -3.04 -4.83 4.86
C ALA A 45 -3.77 -5.64 5.96
N LYS A 46 -2.99 -6.29 6.82
CA LYS A 46 -3.48 -7.20 7.86
C LYS A 46 -3.24 -6.65 9.25
N LYS A 47 -4.25 -6.77 10.12
CA LYS A 47 -4.08 -6.53 11.55
C LYS A 47 -3.21 -7.62 12.15
N THR A 48 -2.34 -7.25 13.08
CA THR A 48 -1.49 -8.23 13.80
C THR A 48 -1.78 -8.17 15.30
N PRO A 49 -1.78 -9.30 16.03
CA PRO A 49 -2.23 -9.31 17.42
C PRO A 49 -1.42 -8.43 18.38
N LYS A 50 -0.10 -8.33 18.19
CA LYS A 50 0.82 -7.74 19.18
C LYS A 50 1.21 -6.28 18.92
N LYS A 51 0.80 -5.70 17.80
CA LYS A 51 1.26 -4.38 17.37
C LYS A 51 0.12 -3.63 16.70
N ASP A 52 -0.04 -2.37 17.10
CA ASP A 52 -0.96 -1.43 16.45
C ASP A 52 -0.61 -1.21 14.97
N GLY A 53 -1.61 -0.72 14.24
CA GLY A 53 -1.56 -0.57 12.79
C GLY A 53 -1.69 -1.89 12.03
N TYR A 54 -1.63 -1.78 10.72
CA TYR A 54 -1.85 -2.87 9.79
C TYR A 54 -0.56 -3.13 9.01
N PHE A 55 -0.08 -4.36 9.06
CA PHE A 55 1.12 -4.79 8.38
C PHE A 55 0.80 -5.18 6.94
N VAL A 56 1.68 -4.80 6.02
CA VAL A 56 1.58 -5.15 4.60
C VAL A 56 2.96 -5.35 4.02
N ALA A 57 3.08 -6.36 3.15
CA ALA A 57 4.25 -6.63 2.35
C ALA A 57 4.04 -6.17 0.89
N PHE A 58 5.10 -5.62 0.30
CA PHE A 58 5.16 -5.10 -1.05
C PHE A 58 6.61 -5.24 -1.55
N TRP A 59 6.92 -6.40 -2.09
CA TRP A 59 8.26 -6.73 -2.59
C TRP A 59 8.17 -7.61 -3.83
N GLU A 60 9.27 -7.69 -4.57
CA GLU A 60 9.41 -8.62 -5.68
C GLU A 60 10.77 -9.30 -5.69
N LYS A 61 10.97 -10.23 -6.60
CA LYS A 61 12.24 -10.93 -6.78
C LYS A 61 12.98 -10.42 -7.99
N ASP A 62 14.29 -10.28 -7.82
CA ASP A 62 15.19 -9.97 -8.93
C ASP A 62 15.49 -11.23 -9.77
N SER A 63 16.30 -11.07 -10.81
CA SER A 63 16.77 -12.16 -11.66
C SER A 63 17.60 -13.21 -10.92
N GLN A 64 18.09 -12.90 -9.72
CA GLN A 64 18.81 -13.81 -8.84
C GLN A 64 17.90 -14.46 -7.79
N ASN A 65 16.57 -14.28 -7.91
CA ASN A 65 15.55 -14.84 -7.01
C ASN A 65 15.62 -14.27 -5.58
N VAL A 66 16.22 -13.09 -5.39
CA VAL A 66 16.36 -12.40 -4.11
C VAL A 66 15.25 -11.37 -3.94
N ASN A 67 14.64 -11.34 -2.76
CA ASN A 67 13.58 -10.38 -2.45
C ASN A 67 14.15 -8.95 -2.34
N HIS A 68 13.54 -8.02 -3.07
CA HIS A 68 13.86 -6.59 -3.02
C HIS A 68 12.61 -5.71 -3.00
N PRO A 69 12.75 -4.44 -2.55
CA PRO A 69 11.69 -3.43 -2.66
C PRO A 69 11.34 -3.15 -4.12
N PHE A 70 10.11 -2.69 -4.35
CA PHE A 70 9.75 -2.09 -5.63
C PHE A 70 10.59 -0.86 -5.94
N SER A 71 10.88 -0.65 -7.22
CA SER A 71 11.62 0.48 -7.74
C SER A 71 10.70 1.64 -8.09
N GLU A 72 11.21 2.86 -8.02
CA GLU A 72 10.54 4.01 -8.63
C GLU A 72 10.46 3.91 -10.16
N LEU A 73 11.23 3.03 -10.79
CA LEU A 73 11.17 2.79 -12.23
C LEU A 73 10.02 1.85 -12.62
N ASP A 74 9.48 1.10 -11.66
CA ASP A 74 8.27 0.31 -11.86
C ASP A 74 7.15 1.32 -12.15
N SER A 75 6.39 1.13 -13.23
CA SER A 75 5.44 2.12 -13.80
C SER A 75 4.19 2.40 -12.93
N ILE A 76 4.36 2.43 -11.61
CA ILE A 76 3.35 2.67 -10.59
C ILE A 76 3.26 4.17 -10.35
N GLU A 77 2.05 4.71 -10.42
CA GLU A 77 1.78 6.10 -10.07
C GLU A 77 1.24 6.23 -8.64
N VAL A 78 0.52 5.21 -8.17
CA VAL A 78 -0.06 5.18 -6.81
C VAL A 78 0.08 3.80 -6.19
N LEU A 79 0.52 3.76 -4.93
CA LEU A 79 0.43 2.60 -4.05
C LEU A 79 -0.84 2.70 -3.19
N ALA A 80 -1.79 1.80 -3.42
CA ALA A 80 -3.04 1.74 -2.67
C ALA A 80 -2.96 0.69 -1.56
N ILE A 81 -3.05 1.11 -0.29
CA ILE A 81 -3.06 0.18 0.86
C ILE A 81 -4.43 0.20 1.51
N LEU A 82 -5.13 -0.91 1.42
CA LEU A 82 -6.47 -1.08 1.92
C LEU A 82 -6.47 -1.62 3.34
N ILE A 83 -7.43 -1.16 4.11
CA ILE A 83 -7.69 -1.59 5.47
C ILE A 83 -9.13 -2.07 5.54
N ASN A 84 -9.33 -3.31 5.94
CA ASN A 84 -10.65 -3.90 6.16
C ASN A 84 -10.70 -4.50 7.57
N ALA A 85 -11.11 -3.67 8.53
CA ALA A 85 -11.46 -4.13 9.88
C ALA A 85 -12.96 -4.45 9.93
N GLU A 86 -13.40 -5.02 11.05
CA GLU A 86 -14.78 -5.46 11.24
C GLU A 86 -15.78 -4.29 11.16
N ASP A 87 -15.46 -3.19 11.83
CA ASP A 87 -16.30 -1.99 11.96
C ASP A 87 -15.78 -0.77 11.18
N LYS A 88 -14.54 -0.85 10.65
CA LYS A 88 -13.86 0.30 10.03
C LYS A 88 -13.13 -0.11 8.76
N ARG A 89 -13.24 0.73 7.74
CA ARG A 89 -12.52 0.53 6.48
C ARG A 89 -11.86 1.82 6.04
N GLY A 90 -10.83 1.67 5.24
CA GLY A 90 -10.12 2.82 4.70
C GLY A 90 -9.10 2.43 3.65
N ILE A 91 -8.61 3.43 2.95
CA ILE A 91 -7.59 3.28 1.93
C ILE A 91 -6.55 4.38 2.10
N PHE A 92 -5.28 3.99 1.97
CA PHE A 92 -4.18 4.92 1.77
C PHE A 92 -3.85 4.96 0.28
N LEU A 93 -3.90 6.14 -0.33
CA LEU A 93 -3.54 6.35 -1.73
C LEU A 93 -2.22 7.13 -1.77
N ILE A 94 -1.10 6.41 -1.76
CA ILE A 94 0.24 7.02 -1.65
C ILE A 94 0.78 7.30 -3.07
N PRO A 95 0.93 8.56 -3.49
CA PRO A 95 1.56 8.89 -4.77
C PRO A 95 3.01 8.40 -4.80
N LYS A 96 3.50 8.07 -5.99
CA LYS A 96 4.87 7.61 -6.23
C LYS A 96 5.92 8.50 -5.54
N GLU A 97 5.82 9.82 -5.67
CA GLU A 97 6.79 10.78 -5.12
C GLU A 97 6.83 10.71 -3.60
N VAL A 98 5.68 10.47 -2.97
CA VAL A 98 5.54 10.31 -1.52
C VAL A 98 6.10 8.96 -1.09
N ALA A 99 5.88 7.91 -1.89
CA ALA A 99 6.43 6.58 -1.66
C ALA A 99 7.98 6.61 -1.71
N VAL A 100 8.56 7.31 -2.69
CA VAL A 100 10.01 7.55 -2.78
C VAL A 100 10.51 8.37 -1.59
N LYS A 101 9.87 9.51 -1.28
CA LYS A 101 10.25 10.37 -0.14
C LYS A 101 10.24 9.62 1.20
N ASN A 102 9.31 8.69 1.39
CA ASN A 102 9.19 7.88 2.61
C ASN A 102 9.93 6.53 2.55
N ARG A 103 10.79 6.34 1.54
CA ARG A 103 11.63 5.14 1.34
C ARG A 103 10.82 3.85 1.25
N ILE A 104 9.63 3.92 0.67
CA ILE A 104 8.83 2.74 0.33
C ILE A 104 9.41 2.13 -0.95
N LEU A 105 9.51 2.94 -2.00
CA LEU A 105 10.18 2.57 -3.25
C LEU A 105 11.69 2.80 -3.15
N SER A 106 12.48 1.96 -3.81
CA SER A 106 13.90 2.19 -4.03
C SER A 106 14.16 3.15 -5.18
N ASN A 107 15.32 3.81 -5.14
CA ASN A 107 15.92 4.51 -6.27
C ASN A 107 17.45 4.35 -6.25
N GLU A 108 18.15 4.98 -7.20
CA GLU A 108 19.60 4.89 -7.33
C GLU A 108 20.36 5.25 -6.04
N ASN A 109 19.81 6.14 -5.22
CA ASN A 109 20.46 6.67 -4.03
C ASN A 109 19.93 6.07 -2.72
N GLN A 110 18.83 5.29 -2.74
CA GLN A 110 18.22 4.79 -1.52
C GLN A 110 17.55 3.42 -1.69
N LYS A 111 17.81 2.54 -0.72
CA LYS A 111 17.07 1.28 -0.60
C LYS A 111 15.65 1.53 -0.10
N GLY A 112 14.67 0.93 -0.78
CA GLY A 112 13.26 0.95 -0.39
C GLY A 112 12.95 -0.01 0.77
N LYS A 113 11.66 -0.19 1.04
CA LYS A 113 11.14 -1.15 2.02
C LYS A 113 10.41 -2.28 1.31
N MET A 114 10.46 -3.48 1.89
CA MET A 114 9.70 -4.65 1.42
C MET A 114 8.37 -4.83 2.16
N ALA A 115 8.23 -4.17 3.30
CA ALA A 115 7.03 -4.20 4.12
C ALA A 115 7.02 -3.02 5.08
N MET A 116 5.82 -2.59 5.51
CA MET A 116 5.68 -1.64 6.60
C MET A 116 4.30 -1.71 7.26
N ARG A 117 4.11 -0.86 8.28
CA ARG A 117 2.81 -0.65 8.92
C ARG A 117 2.15 0.63 8.44
N PHE A 118 0.84 0.54 8.26
CA PHE A 118 -0.04 1.67 8.02
C PHE A 118 -0.94 1.89 9.22
N TYR A 119 -1.10 3.15 9.62
CA TYR A 119 -1.77 3.56 10.84
C TYR A 119 -2.97 4.46 10.50
N PRO A 120 -4.17 3.88 10.35
CA PRO A 120 -5.40 4.66 10.17
C PRO A 120 -5.64 5.68 11.29
N SER A 121 -6.55 6.62 11.04
CA SER A 121 -6.97 7.68 11.98
C SER A 121 -7.30 7.15 13.38
N TRP A 122 -7.87 5.94 13.45
CA TRP A 122 -8.31 5.29 14.68
C TRP A 122 -7.20 4.58 15.48
N CYS A 123 -5.97 4.48 14.96
CA CYS A 123 -4.83 3.99 15.75
C CYS A 123 -4.34 5.11 16.68
N LYS A 124 -4.66 5.05 17.98
CA LYS A 124 -4.36 6.13 18.95
C LYS A 124 -3.18 5.85 19.88
N ASN A 125 -2.92 4.60 20.24
CA ASN A 125 -1.91 4.23 21.25
C ASN A 125 -0.54 3.94 20.62
N LEU A 126 -0.06 4.87 19.80
CA LEU A 126 1.15 4.70 19.01
C LEU A 126 2.40 5.19 19.75
N ASN A 127 3.52 4.49 19.58
CA ASN A 127 4.83 5.00 20.00
C ASN A 127 5.31 6.14 19.08
N SER A 128 6.37 6.85 19.48
CA SER A 128 6.84 8.05 18.78
C SER A 128 7.18 7.82 17.29
N THR A 129 7.78 6.68 16.94
CA THR A 129 8.07 6.32 15.55
C THR A 129 6.80 6.07 14.73
N ALA A 130 5.83 5.37 15.32
CA ALA A 130 4.54 5.11 14.69
C ALA A 130 3.71 6.39 14.53
N GLN A 131 3.74 7.31 15.50
CA GLN A 131 3.08 8.62 15.39
C GLN A 131 3.66 9.45 14.24
N LYS A 132 4.99 9.51 14.10
CA LYS A 132 5.63 10.19 12.95
C LYS A 132 5.24 9.57 11.61
N THR A 133 5.11 8.24 11.58
CA THR A 133 4.67 7.52 10.38
C THR A 133 3.20 7.80 10.06
N GLN A 134 2.32 7.74 11.07
CA GLN A 134 0.90 8.06 10.94
C GLN A 134 0.70 9.48 10.43
N SER A 135 1.44 10.46 10.98
CA SER A 135 1.30 11.88 10.65
C SER A 135 1.33 12.14 9.14
N TRP A 136 2.30 11.57 8.41
CA TRP A 136 2.33 11.75 6.96
C TRP A 136 1.34 10.83 6.23
N GLN A 137 1.06 9.63 6.75
CA GLN A 137 0.12 8.69 6.14
C GLN A 137 -1.31 9.24 6.10
N LEU A 138 -1.72 9.97 7.14
CA LEU A 138 -3.07 10.52 7.25
C LEU A 138 -3.39 11.58 6.17
N ASN A 139 -2.37 12.25 5.61
CA ASN A 139 -2.57 13.14 4.47
C ASN A 139 -3.06 12.41 3.21
N TYR A 140 -2.94 11.08 3.18
CA TYR A 140 -3.29 10.22 2.05
C TYR A 140 -4.31 9.15 2.43
N PHE A 141 -4.94 9.27 3.60
CA PHE A 141 -5.90 8.31 4.12
C PHE A 141 -7.34 8.77 3.89
N LYS A 142 -8.18 7.89 3.37
CA LYS A 142 -9.63 8.07 3.30
C LYS A 142 -10.32 6.94 4.06
N GLU A 143 -11.22 7.31 4.96
CA GLU A 143 -12.06 6.43 5.76
C GLU A 143 -13.45 6.29 5.11
N TYR A 144 -14.07 5.12 5.30
CA TYR A 144 -15.41 4.78 4.77
C TYR A 144 -16.30 4.23 5.87
#